data_AF-A0A0U2YFD9-F1
#
_entry.id   AF-A0A0U2YFD9-F1
#
_cell.length_a   1.000
_cell.length_b   1.000
_cell.length_c   1.000
_cell.angle_alpha   90.00
_cell.angle_beta   90.00
_cell.angle_gamma   90.00
#
_symmetry.space_group_name_H-M   'P 1'
#
loop_
_entity.id
_entity.type
_entity.pdbx_description
1 polymer ?
#
loop_
_entity_poly.entity_id
_entity_poly.type
_entity_poly.pdbx_seq_one_letter_code
_entity_poly.pdbx_strand_id
1 'polypeptide(L)'
;SGLNEKRVALTEHAVAFDASGAPALEATLRTTALNGAPDAPVTNIRMIVRNRSAMPYAFVSGTATFYDAAGVRCGEGVFKADALAVDESFETDTPGIRIRCEVSTWRLVASHLLPRMPPNAPIGELTRAPSNLVISIDGETHPIQLDRPLTLTLGEKRRTIVVRTAQ
;
A
#
# COMPACT_ATOMS: atom_id res chain seq x y z
N SER A 1 -4.90 1.05 6.20
CA SER A 1 -3.70 1.87 5.99
C SER A 1 -4.15 3.30 5.73
N GLY A 2 -3.40 4.32 6.17
CA GLY A 2 -3.84 5.72 6.03
C GLY A 2 -3.28 6.70 7.07
N LEU A 3 -2.45 6.23 8.01
CA LEU A 3 -1.88 7.06 9.08
C LEU A 3 -0.55 7.74 8.68
N ASN A 4 0.05 7.36 7.54
CA ASN A 4 1.36 7.88 7.12
C ASN A 4 1.27 8.93 6.01
N GLU A 5 0.17 8.98 5.25
CA GLU A 5 -0.04 9.95 4.19
C GLU A 5 -0.29 11.35 4.76
N LYS A 6 0.74 12.19 4.72
CA LYS A 6 0.75 13.55 5.26
C LYS A 6 -0.07 14.51 4.37
N ARG A 7 -0.76 15.45 5.03
CA ARG A 7 -1.30 16.66 4.36
C ARG A 7 -0.18 17.65 4.09
N VAL A 8 -0.09 18.11 2.85
CA VAL A 8 0.98 18.99 2.37
C VAL A 8 0.41 20.26 1.76
N ALA A 9 1.22 21.31 1.64
CA ALA A 9 0.82 22.54 0.96
C ALA A 9 0.58 22.30 -0.54
N LEU A 10 -0.18 23.19 -1.20
CA LEU A 10 -0.52 23.05 -2.63
C LEU A 10 0.70 23.07 -3.56
N THR A 11 1.82 23.63 -3.11
CA THR A 11 3.08 23.69 -3.85
C THR A 11 4.03 22.55 -3.52
N GLU A 12 3.72 21.74 -2.51
CA GLU A 12 4.55 20.61 -2.07
C GLU A 12 4.13 19.31 -2.77
N HIS A 13 5.09 18.39 -2.90
CA HIS A 13 4.83 17.05 -3.40
C HIS A 13 4.08 16.21 -2.34
N ALA A 14 2.94 15.64 -2.73
CA ALA A 14 2.22 14.69 -1.90
C ALA A 14 2.72 13.26 -2.17
N VAL A 15 2.97 12.48 -1.12
CA VAL A 15 3.48 11.10 -1.23
C VAL A 15 2.42 10.13 -0.74
N ALA A 16 2.12 9.12 -1.55
CA ALA A 16 1.32 7.96 -1.17
C ALA A 16 2.20 6.73 -0.99
N PHE A 17 1.88 5.91 0.01
CA PHE A 17 2.68 4.76 0.40
C PHE A 17 2.02 3.46 -0.07
N ASP A 18 2.83 2.41 -0.20
CA ASP A 18 2.34 1.05 -0.41
C ASP A 18 1.92 0.37 0.91
N ALA A 19 1.49 -0.89 0.82
CA ALA A 19 1.06 -1.68 1.96
C ALA A 19 2.19 -1.95 2.99
N SER A 20 3.46 -1.84 2.59
CA SER A 20 4.62 -1.96 3.48
C SER A 20 5.00 -0.63 4.16
N GLY A 21 4.38 0.48 3.74
CA GLY A 21 4.71 1.82 4.19
C GLY A 21 5.87 2.46 3.45
N ALA A 22 6.31 1.89 2.32
CA ALA A 22 7.33 2.49 1.45
C ALA A 22 6.69 3.51 0.49
N PRO A 23 7.38 4.61 0.13
CA PRO A 23 6.88 5.57 -0.87
C PRO A 23 6.63 4.89 -2.21
N ALA A 24 5.40 5.00 -2.72
CA ALA A 24 4.99 4.36 -3.97
C ALA A 24 4.73 5.37 -5.08
N LEU A 25 3.93 6.40 -4.77
CA LEU A 25 3.57 7.46 -5.71
C LEU A 25 3.93 8.82 -5.12
N GLU A 26 4.38 9.72 -5.98
CA GLU A 26 4.58 11.13 -5.68
C GLU A 26 3.71 11.94 -6.63
N ALA A 27 2.97 12.92 -6.12
CA ALA A 27 2.12 13.77 -6.93
C ALA A 27 2.45 15.24 -6.75
N THR A 28 2.31 15.98 -7.84
CA THR A 28 2.46 17.44 -7.89
C THR A 28 1.18 18.05 -8.43
N LEU A 29 0.61 18.98 -7.69
CA LEU A 29 -0.57 19.71 -8.13
C LEU A 29 -0.18 20.76 -9.18
N ARG A 30 -0.91 20.80 -10.29
CA ARG A 30 -0.75 21.83 -11.33
C ARG A 30 -1.79 22.94 -11.20
N THR A 31 -3.01 22.61 -10.82
CA THR A 31 -4.04 23.60 -10.49
C THR A 31 -3.88 24.06 -9.04
N THR A 32 -3.21 25.17 -8.80
CA THR A 32 -3.01 25.71 -7.44
C THR A 32 -4.01 26.80 -7.05
N ALA A 33 -4.69 27.43 -8.03
CA ALA A 33 -5.79 28.36 -7.77
C ALA A 33 -7.07 27.58 -7.43
N LEU A 34 -7.19 27.16 -6.16
CA LEU A 34 -8.27 26.32 -5.65
C LEU A 34 -9.22 27.09 -4.73
N ASN A 35 -9.81 28.16 -5.27
CA ASN A 35 -10.73 29.05 -4.57
C ASN A 35 -12.17 28.72 -4.95
N GLY A 36 -12.68 27.60 -4.43
CA GLY A 36 -14.05 27.17 -4.68
C GLY A 36 -15.07 27.81 -3.75
N ALA A 37 -16.30 27.95 -4.24
CA ALA A 37 -17.45 28.40 -3.45
C ALA A 37 -18.63 27.43 -3.59
N PRO A 38 -19.65 27.48 -2.71
CA PRO A 38 -20.83 26.63 -2.81
C PRO A 38 -21.58 26.74 -4.15
N ASP A 39 -21.65 27.93 -4.74
CA ASP A 39 -22.30 28.24 -6.02
C ASP A 39 -21.35 28.18 -7.23
N ALA A 40 -20.05 28.39 -7.02
CA ALA A 40 -19.00 28.29 -8.03
C ALA A 40 -17.90 27.29 -7.62
N PRO A 41 -18.16 25.98 -7.68
CA PRO A 41 -17.16 24.98 -7.30
C PRO A 41 -16.03 24.88 -8.33
N VAL A 42 -14.80 24.61 -7.88
CA VAL A 42 -13.71 24.22 -8.78
C VAL A 42 -13.87 22.75 -9.17
N THR A 43 -13.88 22.48 -10.47
CA THR A 43 -14.08 21.13 -11.03
C THR A 43 -12.87 20.61 -11.81
N ASN A 44 -11.93 21.48 -12.17
CA ASN A 44 -10.81 21.16 -13.06
C ASN A 44 -9.51 21.14 -12.28
N ILE A 45 -9.21 19.98 -11.70
CA ILE A 45 -8.02 19.78 -10.87
C ILE A 45 -7.05 18.91 -11.62
N ARG A 46 -5.95 19.52 -12.06
CA ARG A 46 -4.88 18.85 -12.77
C ARG A 46 -3.73 18.56 -11.84
N MET A 47 -3.20 17.34 -11.93
CA MET A 47 -2.01 16.93 -11.20
C MET A 47 -1.16 15.99 -12.04
N ILE A 48 0.12 15.91 -11.70
CA ILE A 48 1.05 14.92 -12.23
C ILE A 48 1.32 13.90 -11.14
N VAL A 49 1.20 12.62 -11.48
CA VAL A 49 1.50 11.51 -10.57
C VAL A 49 2.67 10.72 -11.15
N ARG A 50 3.70 10.48 -10.34
CA ARG A 50 4.94 9.77 -10.68
C ARG A 50 5.07 8.50 -9.85
N ASN A 51 5.50 7.42 -10.48
CA ASN A 51 5.90 6.20 -9.76
C ASN A 51 7.30 6.38 -9.17
N ARG A 52 7.41 6.29 -7.83
CA ARG A 52 8.67 6.35 -7.09
C ARG A 52 9.06 5.01 -6.47
N SER A 53 8.27 3.97 -6.70
CA SER A 53 8.59 2.62 -6.25
C SER A 53 9.70 2.01 -7.12
N ALA A 54 10.31 0.93 -6.62
CA ALA A 54 11.31 0.17 -7.35
C ALA A 54 10.72 -0.75 -8.45
N MET A 55 9.40 -0.75 -8.67
CA MET A 55 8.74 -1.66 -9.61
C MET A 55 7.68 -0.97 -10.48
N PRO A 56 7.45 -1.46 -11.72
CA PRO A 56 6.37 -0.95 -12.56
C PRO A 56 5.01 -1.44 -12.06
N TYR A 57 3.97 -0.63 -12.29
CA TYR A 57 2.58 -0.99 -12.01
C TYR A 57 1.81 -1.27 -13.31
N ALA A 58 0.98 -2.31 -13.29
CA ALA A 58 0.00 -2.64 -14.33
C ALA A 58 -1.38 -2.01 -14.07
N PHE A 59 -1.54 -1.35 -12.92
CA PHE A 59 -2.68 -0.48 -12.63
C PHE A 59 -2.36 0.30 -11.35
N VAL A 60 -2.64 1.59 -11.37
CA VAL A 60 -2.63 2.43 -10.16
C VAL A 60 -3.94 3.18 -10.05
N SER A 61 -4.45 3.31 -8.83
CA SER A 61 -5.55 4.22 -8.55
C SER A 61 -5.50 4.72 -7.11
N GLY A 62 -6.15 5.85 -6.87
CA GLY A 62 -6.18 6.44 -5.54
C GLY A 62 -7.07 7.67 -5.47
N THR A 63 -6.91 8.40 -4.38
CA THR A 63 -7.67 9.61 -4.08
C THR A 63 -6.75 10.79 -3.83
N ALA A 64 -7.18 11.96 -4.29
CA ALA A 64 -6.65 13.26 -3.90
C ALA A 64 -7.71 13.96 -3.05
N THR A 65 -7.39 14.27 -1.80
CA THR A 65 -8.29 14.94 -0.86
C THR A 65 -7.79 16.35 -0.58
N PHE A 66 -8.69 17.33 -0.57
CA PHE A 66 -8.40 18.75 -0.39
C PHE A 66 -9.07 19.29 0.87
N TYR A 67 -8.37 20.18 1.56
CA TYR A 67 -8.75 20.71 2.87
C TYR A 67 -8.59 22.24 2.92
N ASP A 68 -9.50 22.90 3.62
CA ASP A 68 -9.40 24.34 3.91
C ASP A 68 -8.34 24.65 4.99
N ALA A 69 -8.21 25.91 5.39
CA ALA A 69 -7.26 26.35 6.41
C ALA A 69 -7.53 25.77 7.82
N ALA A 70 -8.78 25.39 8.11
CA ALA A 70 -9.16 24.72 9.36
C ALA A 70 -8.91 23.20 9.31
N GLY A 71 -8.47 22.68 8.17
CA GLY A 71 -8.26 21.25 7.95
C GLY A 71 -9.56 20.48 7.69
N VAL A 72 -10.65 21.18 7.38
CA VAL A 72 -11.93 20.55 7.01
C VAL A 72 -11.84 20.08 5.56
N ARG A 73 -12.24 18.82 5.34
CA ARG A 73 -12.27 18.23 4.01
C ARG A 73 -13.40 18.88 3.19
N CYS A 74 -13.05 19.43 2.04
CA CYS A 74 -14.00 20.14 1.18
C CYS A 74 -13.87 19.81 -0.33
N GLY A 75 -13.05 18.82 -0.66
CA GLY A 75 -13.00 18.22 -2.00
C GLY A 75 -12.33 16.85 -1.96
N GLU A 76 -12.79 15.92 -2.80
CA GLU A 76 -12.11 14.65 -3.05
C GLU A 76 -12.31 14.27 -4.52
N GLY A 77 -11.23 13.77 -5.11
CA GLY A 77 -11.20 13.31 -6.48
C GLY A 77 -10.43 12.00 -6.58
N VAL A 78 -10.73 11.24 -7.62
CA VAL A 78 -10.04 9.98 -7.92
C VAL A 78 -9.03 10.17 -9.03
N PHE A 79 -7.98 9.37 -9.02
CA PHE A 79 -7.06 9.23 -10.15
C PHE A 79 -6.84 7.77 -10.48
N LYS A 80 -6.49 7.50 -11.74
CA LYS A 80 -6.13 6.16 -12.21
C LYS A 80 -5.19 6.23 -13.39
N ALA A 81 -4.35 5.21 -13.54
CA ALA A 81 -3.62 4.92 -14.76
C ALA A 81 -3.51 3.40 -14.96
N ASP A 82 -3.65 2.98 -16.20
CA ASP A 82 -3.64 1.56 -16.59
C ASP A 82 -2.23 0.96 -16.66
N ALA A 83 -1.19 1.79 -16.69
CA ALA A 83 0.19 1.36 -16.55
C ALA A 83 1.04 2.53 -16.07
N LEU A 84 2.06 2.23 -15.26
CA LEU A 84 3.03 3.23 -14.82
C LEU A 84 4.38 2.58 -14.52
N ALA A 85 5.34 2.77 -15.42
CA ALA A 85 6.71 2.31 -15.26
C ALA A 85 7.43 3.05 -14.12
N VAL A 86 8.59 2.55 -13.72
CA VAL A 86 9.43 3.20 -12.70
C VAL A 86 9.85 4.57 -13.21
N ASP A 87 9.73 5.60 -12.36
CA ASP A 87 9.99 7.01 -12.67
C ASP A 87 9.12 7.63 -13.78
N GLU A 88 8.22 6.87 -14.37
CA GLU A 88 7.22 7.38 -15.30
C GLU A 88 6.22 8.27 -14.56
N SER A 89 5.77 9.31 -15.26
CA SER A 89 4.75 10.23 -14.77
C SER A 89 3.61 10.32 -15.75
N PHE A 90 2.40 10.51 -15.24
CA PHE A 90 1.23 10.83 -16.06
C PHE A 90 0.53 12.07 -15.52
N GLU A 91 -0.03 12.86 -16.43
CA GLU A 91 -0.90 13.97 -16.10
C GLU A 91 -2.34 13.48 -16.05
N THR A 92 -3.08 13.88 -15.03
CA THR A 92 -4.48 13.47 -14.86
C THR A 92 -5.28 14.59 -14.22
N ASP A 93 -6.54 14.66 -14.63
CA ASP A 93 -7.54 15.41 -13.90
C ASP A 93 -8.25 14.48 -12.89
N THR A 94 -8.98 15.03 -11.92
CA THR A 94 -9.81 14.23 -11.01
C THR A 94 -11.30 14.31 -11.40
N PRO A 95 -11.87 13.34 -12.14
CA PRO A 95 -13.23 13.44 -12.65
C PRO A 95 -14.28 13.56 -11.54
N GLY A 96 -15.25 14.45 -11.74
CA GLY A 96 -16.38 14.62 -10.82
C GLY A 96 -16.08 15.36 -9.52
N ILE A 97 -14.83 15.81 -9.31
CA ILE A 97 -14.50 16.63 -8.13
C ILE A 97 -15.27 17.94 -8.12
N ARG A 98 -15.68 18.38 -6.93
CA ARG A 98 -16.26 19.71 -6.69
C ARG A 98 -15.69 20.29 -5.41
N ILE A 99 -14.73 21.19 -5.54
CA ILE A 99 -14.14 21.92 -4.40
C ILE A 99 -15.00 23.15 -4.12
N ARG A 100 -15.49 23.29 -2.89
CA ARG A 100 -16.43 24.36 -2.48
C ARG A 100 -15.87 25.30 -1.41
N CYS A 101 -14.54 25.32 -1.28
CA CYS A 101 -13.79 26.04 -0.27
C CYS A 101 -12.54 26.66 -0.89
N GLU A 102 -11.90 27.56 -0.15
CA GLU A 102 -10.51 27.95 -0.37
C GLU A 102 -9.58 26.88 0.22
N VAL A 103 -8.88 26.15 -0.65
CA VAL A 103 -8.02 25.04 -0.24
C VAL A 103 -6.68 25.57 0.23
N SER A 104 -6.20 25.05 1.37
CA SER A 104 -4.86 25.33 1.90
C SER A 104 -3.90 24.14 1.76
N THR A 105 -4.42 22.93 1.90
CA THR A 105 -3.62 21.70 1.94
C THR A 105 -4.31 20.56 1.21
N TRP A 106 -3.53 19.57 0.80
CA TRP A 106 -4.02 18.40 0.11
C TRP A 106 -3.26 17.14 0.53
N ARG A 107 -3.83 15.98 0.20
CA ARG A 107 -3.26 14.67 0.49
C ARG A 107 -3.51 13.73 -0.67
N LEU A 108 -2.52 12.90 -0.99
CA LEU A 108 -2.64 11.80 -1.94
C LEU A 108 -2.65 10.47 -1.19
N VAL A 109 -3.54 9.56 -1.56
CA VAL A 109 -3.58 8.18 -1.03
C VAL A 109 -3.72 7.22 -2.20
N ALA A 110 -2.87 6.20 -2.25
CA ALA A 110 -2.98 5.11 -3.20
C ALA A 110 -3.94 4.05 -2.64
N SER A 111 -4.98 3.72 -3.40
CA SER A 111 -5.96 2.69 -3.01
C SER A 111 -5.64 1.34 -3.66
N HIS A 112 -5.13 1.37 -4.90
CA HIS A 112 -4.69 0.16 -5.60
C HIS A 112 -3.35 0.42 -6.29
N LEU A 113 -2.40 -0.46 -6.01
CA LEU A 113 -1.09 -0.51 -6.63
C LEU A 113 -0.89 -1.95 -7.09
N LEU A 114 -1.20 -2.26 -8.35
CA LEU A 114 -1.07 -3.62 -8.89
C LEU A 114 0.28 -3.74 -9.61
N PRO A 115 1.27 -4.45 -9.06
CA PRO A 115 2.57 -4.61 -9.69
C PRO A 115 2.45 -5.29 -11.05
N ARG A 116 3.24 -4.83 -12.02
CA ARG A 116 3.37 -5.50 -13.30
C ARG A 116 4.38 -6.64 -13.16
N MET A 117 3.90 -7.88 -13.16
CA MET A 117 4.78 -9.04 -13.17
C MET A 117 5.32 -9.29 -14.59
N PRO A 118 6.64 -9.50 -14.75
CA PRO A 118 7.18 -10.02 -16.01
C PRO A 118 6.51 -11.33 -16.39
N PRO A 119 6.24 -11.58 -17.69
CA PRO A 119 5.89 -12.93 -18.13
C PRO A 119 7.03 -13.88 -17.73
N ASN A 120 6.68 -14.99 -17.08
CA ASN A 120 7.60 -15.99 -16.50
C ASN A 120 8.42 -15.50 -15.28
N ALA A 121 8.04 -14.40 -14.64
CA ALA A 121 8.55 -14.15 -13.29
C ALA A 121 8.14 -15.36 -12.42
N PRO A 122 9.09 -16.02 -11.72
CA PRO A 122 8.69 -16.99 -10.73
C PRO A 122 7.77 -16.25 -9.77
N ILE A 123 6.56 -16.78 -9.58
CA ILE A 123 5.75 -16.39 -8.43
C ILE A 123 6.67 -16.68 -7.26
N GLY A 124 7.24 -15.65 -6.64
CA GLY A 124 8.07 -15.83 -5.46
C GLY A 124 7.24 -16.71 -4.54
N GLU A 125 7.76 -17.88 -4.18
CA GLU A 125 7.12 -18.71 -3.18
C GLU A 125 6.68 -17.76 -2.07
N LEU A 126 5.39 -17.79 -1.71
CA LEU A 126 4.97 -17.25 -0.44
C LEU A 126 5.89 -17.94 0.57
N THR A 127 6.98 -17.28 0.93
CA THR A 127 7.91 -17.72 1.95
C THR A 127 7.20 -17.45 3.27
N ARG A 128 6.10 -18.17 3.49
CA ARG A 128 5.96 -18.84 4.77
C ARG A 128 7.21 -19.70 4.84
N ALA A 129 8.27 -19.15 5.43
CA ALA A 129 9.44 -19.93 5.78
C ALA A 129 8.87 -21.22 6.38
N PRO A 130 9.18 -22.40 5.82
CA PRO A 130 8.81 -23.63 6.50
C PRO A 130 9.47 -23.49 7.86
N SER A 131 8.67 -23.23 8.89
CA SER A 131 9.16 -23.22 10.25
C SER A 131 9.59 -24.66 10.46
N ASN A 132 10.88 -24.92 10.29
CA ASN A 132 11.48 -26.20 10.62
C ASN A 132 11.31 -26.33 12.13
N LEU A 133 10.18 -26.92 12.52
CA LEU A 133 9.88 -27.16 13.92
C LEU A 133 10.87 -28.23 14.38
N VAL A 134 11.59 -27.93 15.44
CA VAL A 134 12.45 -28.89 16.12
C VAL A 134 12.01 -28.96 17.57
N ILE A 135 12.03 -30.17 18.12
CA ILE A 135 11.89 -30.39 19.55
C ILE A 135 13.26 -30.77 20.09
N SER A 136 13.70 -30.12 21.16
CA SER A 136 14.91 -30.49 21.89
C SER A 136 14.55 -31.18 23.19
N ILE A 137 15.16 -32.33 23.44
CA ILE A 137 14.97 -33.14 24.64
C ILE A 137 16.35 -33.52 25.15
N ASP A 138 16.69 -33.11 26.37
CA ASP A 138 17.97 -33.41 27.02
C ASP A 138 19.22 -33.06 26.17
N GLY A 139 19.11 -32.05 25.30
CA GLY A 139 20.17 -31.60 24.39
C GLY A 139 20.20 -32.29 23.02
N GLU A 140 19.41 -33.35 22.80
CA GLU A 140 19.21 -33.95 21.48
C GLU A 140 18.11 -33.19 20.72
N THR A 141 18.31 -32.99 19.41
CA THR A 141 17.38 -32.22 18.56
C THR A 141 16.72 -33.15 17.57
N HIS A 142 15.38 -33.18 17.57
CA HIS A 142 14.59 -33.97 16.63
C HIS A 142 13.72 -33.07 15.74
N PRO A 143 13.78 -33.23 14.40
CA PRO A 143 12.89 -32.50 13.51
C PRO A 143 11.46 -33.00 13.64
N ILE A 144 10.49 -32.08 13.63
CA ILE A 144 9.07 -32.41 13.69
C ILE A 144 8.30 -31.73 12.57
N GLN A 145 7.30 -32.42 12.05
CA GLN A 145 6.40 -31.92 11.01
C GLN A 145 4.98 -31.86 11.58
N LEU A 146 4.22 -30.85 11.18
CA LEU A 146 2.81 -30.75 11.54
C LEU A 146 2.06 -32.01 11.05
N ASP A 147 1.17 -32.51 11.90
CA ASP A 147 0.29 -33.66 11.66
C ASP A 147 0.99 -35.00 11.37
N ARG A 148 2.33 -35.07 11.49
CA ARG A 148 3.08 -36.32 11.37
C ARG A 148 3.57 -36.80 12.74
N PRO A 149 3.32 -38.08 13.08
CA PRO A 149 3.77 -38.64 14.35
C PRO A 149 5.28 -38.82 14.38
N LEU A 150 5.93 -38.23 15.38
CA LEU A 150 7.30 -38.51 15.77
C LEU A 150 7.27 -39.48 16.95
N THR A 151 8.06 -40.55 16.89
CA THR A 151 8.13 -41.51 18.01
C THR A 151 9.49 -41.44 18.67
N LEU A 152 9.51 -41.13 19.97
CA LEU A 152 10.71 -41.00 20.78
C LEU A 152 10.68 -41.96 21.97
N THR A 153 11.85 -42.39 22.42
CA THR A 153 11.99 -43.16 23.66
C THR A 153 12.40 -42.18 24.76
N LEU A 154 11.51 -41.98 25.73
CA LEU A 154 11.73 -41.07 26.86
C LEU A 154 11.86 -41.92 28.13
N GLY A 155 13.09 -42.05 28.65
CA GLY A 155 13.42 -43.04 29.69
C GLY A 155 13.14 -44.47 29.20
N GLU A 156 12.35 -45.23 29.96
CA GLU A 156 12.00 -46.62 29.61
C GLU A 156 10.73 -46.74 28.74
N LYS A 157 10.10 -45.62 28.35
CA LYS A 157 8.80 -45.64 27.65
C LYS A 157 8.88 -44.98 26.28
N ARG A 158 8.34 -45.67 25.27
CA ARG A 158 8.15 -45.13 23.92
C ARG A 158 6.91 -44.24 23.87
N ARG A 159 7.05 -43.02 23.35
CA ARG A 159 5.99 -42.02 23.24
C ARG A 159 5.87 -41.51 21.81
N THR A 160 4.64 -41.22 21.39
CA THR A 160 4.34 -40.64 20.08
C THR A 160 3.88 -39.20 20.28
N ILE A 161 4.53 -38.29 19.57
CA ILE A 161 4.27 -36.85 19.59
C ILE A 161 3.70 -36.46 18.23
N VAL A 162 2.57 -35.75 18.23
CA VAL A 162 1.96 -35.16 17.02
C VAL A 162 1.74 -33.68 17.30
N VAL A 163 2.38 -32.82 16.52
CA VAL A 163 2.19 -31.36 16.64
C VAL A 163 1.06 -30.94 15.71
N ARG A 164 0.13 -30.15 16.25
CA ARG A 164 -1.02 -29.59 15.52
C ARG A 164 -1.07 -28.09 15.74
N THR A 165 -1.72 -27.39 14.83
CA THR A 165 -2.06 -25.99 15.04
C THR A 165 -3.11 -25.88 16.15
N ALA A 166 -2.90 -24.98 17.11
CA ALA A 166 -3.95 -24.61 18.06
C ALA A 166 -5.12 -23.95 17.30
N GLN A 167 -6.35 -24.35 17.62
CA GLN A 167 -7.56 -23.74 17.11
C GLN A 167 -7.94 -22.52 17.93
#